data_AF-A0A834ASN3-F1
#
_entry.id   AF-A0A834ASN3-F1
#
_cell.length_a   1.000
_cell.length_b   1.000
_cell.length_c   1.000
_cell.angle_alpha   90.00
_cell.angle_beta   90.00
_cell.angle_gamma   90.00
#
_symmetry.space_group_name_H-M   'P 1'
#
loop_
_entity.id
_entity.type
_entity.pdbx_description
1 polymer ?
#
loop_
_entity_poly.entity_id
_entity_poly.type
_entity_poly.pdbx_seq_one_letter_code
_entity_poly.pdbx_strand_id
1 'polypeptide(L)'
;MALHVPKAPGFAQMLKEGAKHFSGLEEAVYRNIQACKELAQTTRTAYGPNGMNKMVINHLEKLFVTNDAATILRELEVQHPAAKMIVMASHMQEQEVGDGTNFVLVFAGALLEAAEELLRVGLSVSEVIEGYEIACRKAHEILPSLVCCSAKNLRDVDEVASLLHTSVMSKQYGHEVFLAKLIAQACVSIFPDSGHFNVDNIRVCKILGSTDNLMDDVERAVDDGVNTFKVLTRDKRLVPGGGATEIELAKQITSYGETCPGLEQYAIKKFAEALEAIPRALAENSGVKANEVISKLYAVHQEGNKNVGLDIEAEVPAVKDMLEAGVLDTYLGKYWAIKLATNAAVTVLRVDQIIMAKPAGGPKPPSGKKDWDDDQND
;
A
#
# COMPACT_ATOMS: atom_id res chain seq x y z
N MET A 1 1.15 -60.48 -11.55
CA MET A 1 1.85 -59.20 -11.32
C MET A 1 1.33 -58.22 -12.36
N ALA A 2 0.60 -57.19 -11.93
CA ALA A 2 0.10 -56.18 -12.88
C ALA A 2 1.31 -55.40 -13.44
N LEU A 3 1.45 -55.40 -14.77
CA LEU A 3 2.47 -54.64 -15.48
C LEU A 3 2.30 -53.15 -15.16
N HIS A 4 3.36 -52.54 -14.61
CA HIS A 4 3.41 -51.11 -14.36
C HIS A 4 3.40 -50.39 -15.72
N VAL A 5 2.25 -49.83 -16.09
CA VAL A 5 2.14 -48.99 -17.29
C VAL A 5 2.93 -47.71 -17.00
N PRO A 6 4.03 -47.42 -17.72
CA PRO A 6 4.79 -46.20 -17.51
C PRO A 6 3.89 -45.01 -17.86
N LYS A 7 3.53 -44.21 -16.85
CA LYS A 7 2.88 -42.92 -17.07
C LYS A 7 3.89 -42.00 -17.78
N ALA A 8 3.40 -41.20 -18.74
CA ALA A 8 4.21 -40.17 -19.37
C ALA A 8 4.89 -39.30 -18.29
N PRO A 9 6.16 -38.91 -18.47
CA PRO A 9 6.85 -38.09 -17.49
C PRO A 9 6.05 -36.81 -17.25
N GLY A 10 5.61 -36.60 -16.01
CA GLY A 10 4.87 -35.39 -15.64
C GLY A 10 5.75 -34.16 -15.84
N PHE A 11 5.15 -32.98 -16.06
CA PHE A 11 5.88 -31.73 -16.32
C PHE A 11 7.02 -31.47 -15.30
N ALA A 12 6.81 -31.82 -14.03
CA ALA A 12 7.83 -31.72 -12.98
C ALA A 12 9.11 -32.57 -13.23
N GLN A 13 9.00 -33.69 -13.95
CA GLN A 13 10.14 -34.55 -14.32
C GLN A 13 10.93 -34.02 -15.53
N MET A 14 10.38 -33.05 -16.26
CA MET A 14 11.08 -32.35 -17.35
C MET A 14 11.95 -31.20 -16.85
N LEU A 15 11.80 -30.81 -15.58
CA LEU A 15 12.55 -29.70 -14.98
C LEU A 15 13.89 -30.18 -14.41
N LYS A 16 14.86 -29.26 -14.34
CA LYS A 16 16.16 -29.54 -13.71
C LYS A 16 15.99 -29.93 -12.23
N GLU A 17 16.87 -30.81 -11.76
CA GLU A 17 16.87 -31.28 -10.38
C GLU A 17 16.95 -30.11 -9.39
N GLY A 18 15.94 -29.99 -8.51
CA GLY A 18 15.80 -28.90 -7.54
C GLY A 18 14.90 -27.74 -7.98
N ALA A 19 14.35 -27.75 -9.20
CA ALA A 19 13.26 -26.85 -9.58
C ALA A 19 11.95 -27.28 -8.89
N LYS A 20 11.22 -26.30 -8.35
CA LYS A 20 9.91 -26.53 -7.72
C LYS A 20 8.81 -26.01 -8.66
N HIS A 21 7.76 -26.81 -8.82
CA HIS A 21 6.60 -26.48 -9.64
C HIS A 21 5.35 -26.55 -8.75
N PHE A 22 4.65 -25.42 -8.64
CA PHE A 22 3.38 -25.29 -7.93
C PHE A 22 2.31 -24.95 -8.97
N SER A 23 1.18 -25.64 -8.94
CA SER A 23 0.11 -25.44 -9.92
C SER A 23 -1.26 -25.64 -9.30
N GLY A 24 -2.23 -24.88 -9.79
CA GLY A 24 -3.63 -25.01 -9.42
C GLY A 24 -4.04 -24.08 -8.29
N LEU A 25 -5.33 -24.11 -7.98
CA LEU A 25 -5.98 -23.15 -7.10
C LEU A 25 -5.47 -23.26 -5.65
N GLU A 26 -5.30 -24.48 -5.14
CA GLU A 26 -4.84 -24.70 -3.77
C GLU A 26 -3.37 -24.37 -3.57
N GLU A 27 -2.50 -24.89 -4.44
CA GLU A 27 -1.06 -24.86 -4.22
C GLU A 27 -0.41 -23.56 -4.72
N ALA A 28 -0.95 -22.94 -5.78
CA ALA A 28 -0.42 -21.69 -6.33
C ALA A 28 -1.23 -20.47 -5.85
N VAL A 29 -2.55 -20.45 -6.07
CA VAL A 29 -3.35 -19.24 -5.84
C VAL A 29 -3.48 -18.92 -4.35
N TYR A 30 -3.87 -19.86 -3.50
CA TYR A 30 -3.95 -19.57 -2.05
C TYR A 30 -2.59 -19.26 -1.43
N ARG A 31 -1.52 -19.91 -1.90
CA ARG A 31 -0.15 -19.61 -1.44
C ARG A 31 0.27 -18.18 -1.82
N ASN A 32 -0.06 -17.76 -3.04
CA ASN A 32 0.18 -16.40 -3.51
C ASN A 32 -0.58 -15.38 -2.65
N ILE A 33 -1.86 -15.63 -2.41
CA ILE A 33 -2.72 -14.77 -1.58
C ILE A 33 -2.15 -14.67 -0.17
N GLN A 34 -1.82 -15.79 0.47
CA GLN A 34 -1.31 -15.82 1.83
C GLN A 34 0.00 -15.03 1.97
N ALA A 35 0.94 -15.19 1.04
CA ALA A 35 2.20 -14.43 1.06
C ALA A 35 1.97 -12.92 0.94
N CYS A 36 0.98 -12.49 0.12
CA CYS A 36 0.64 -11.08 -0.01
C CYS A 36 -0.10 -10.54 1.23
N LYS A 37 -0.99 -11.34 1.83
CA LYS A 37 -1.68 -10.99 3.07
C LYS A 37 -0.70 -10.75 4.21
N GLU A 38 0.27 -11.64 4.41
CA GLU A 38 1.30 -11.49 5.44
C GLU A 38 2.13 -10.22 5.26
N LEU A 39 2.51 -9.91 4.01
CA LEU A 39 3.23 -8.67 3.69
C LEU A 39 2.39 -7.42 3.97
N ALA A 40 1.10 -7.45 3.60
CA ALA A 40 0.17 -6.36 3.87
C ALA A 40 -0.06 -6.16 5.38
N GLN A 41 -0.25 -7.23 6.16
CA GLN A 41 -0.43 -7.12 7.62
C GLN A 41 0.83 -6.57 8.32
N THR A 42 2.02 -6.90 7.81
CA THR A 42 3.29 -6.39 8.34
C THR A 42 3.37 -4.86 8.24
N THR A 43 2.88 -4.29 7.13
CA THR A 43 2.91 -2.84 6.85
C THR A 43 1.66 -2.11 7.34
N ARG A 44 0.53 -2.81 7.52
CA ARG A 44 -0.74 -2.27 8.02
C ARG A 44 -0.61 -1.56 9.36
N THR A 45 0.18 -2.11 10.28
CA THR A 45 0.42 -1.50 11.59
C THR A 45 1.26 -0.21 11.54
N ALA A 46 1.88 0.08 10.41
CA ALA A 46 2.59 1.33 10.14
C ALA A 46 1.70 2.36 9.39
N TYR A 47 0.40 2.10 9.26
CA TYR A 47 -0.53 2.98 8.54
C TYR A 47 -1.10 4.08 9.43
N GLY A 48 -1.15 5.30 8.88
CA GLY A 48 -1.68 6.48 9.57
C GLY A 48 -0.70 7.11 10.55
N PRO A 49 -1.09 8.21 11.20
CA PRO A 49 -0.22 8.96 12.13
C PRO A 49 0.15 8.17 13.40
N ASN A 50 -0.71 7.25 13.83
CA ASN A 50 -0.43 6.30 14.91
C ASN A 50 0.31 5.04 14.41
N GLY A 51 0.98 5.12 13.25
CA GLY A 51 1.72 4.02 12.65
C GLY A 51 2.92 3.60 13.50
N MET A 52 3.01 2.31 13.81
CA MET A 52 4.12 1.75 14.57
C MET A 52 5.36 1.54 13.69
N ASN A 53 6.47 2.17 14.10
CA ASN A 53 7.78 1.98 13.48
C ASN A 53 8.20 0.51 13.46
N LYS A 54 8.85 0.11 12.38
CA LYS A 54 9.45 -1.21 12.20
C LYS A 54 10.96 -1.12 12.24
N MET A 55 11.56 -2.09 12.92
CA MET A 55 13.01 -2.26 12.95
C MET A 55 13.40 -3.28 11.87
N VAL A 56 14.14 -2.85 10.88
CA VAL A 56 14.63 -3.70 9.79
C VAL A 56 16.16 -3.71 9.83
N ILE A 57 16.74 -4.91 9.93
CA ILE A 57 18.20 -5.10 9.87
C ILE A 57 18.47 -5.84 8.56
N ASN A 58 19.24 -5.20 7.67
CA ASN A 58 19.57 -5.80 6.38
C ASN A 58 20.77 -6.76 6.47
N HIS A 59 21.14 -7.41 5.35
CA HIS A 59 22.27 -8.34 5.28
C HIS A 59 23.64 -7.68 5.55
N LEU A 60 23.72 -6.35 5.60
CA LEU A 60 24.92 -5.59 5.97
C LEU A 60 24.92 -5.18 7.46
N GLU A 61 24.01 -5.74 8.26
CA GLU A 61 23.81 -5.38 9.68
C GLU A 61 23.46 -3.91 9.92
N LYS A 62 23.01 -3.18 8.88
CA LYS A 62 22.55 -1.81 9.03
C LYS A 62 21.14 -1.81 9.60
N LEU A 63 20.98 -1.06 10.69
CA LEU A 63 19.71 -0.86 11.37
C LEU A 63 18.90 0.26 10.71
N PHE A 64 17.65 -0.01 10.38
CA PHE A 64 16.65 0.97 9.99
C PHE A 64 15.47 0.91 10.95
N VAL A 65 15.00 2.09 11.38
CA VAL A 65 13.78 2.24 12.17
C VAL A 65 12.90 3.21 11.41
N THR A 66 11.76 2.75 10.89
CA THR A 66 10.87 3.59 10.09
C THR A 66 9.45 3.02 10.05
N ASN A 67 8.45 3.88 9.87
CA ASN A 67 7.06 3.50 9.55
C ASN A 67 6.77 3.55 8.04
N ASP A 68 7.68 4.08 7.23
CA ASP A 68 7.44 4.18 5.79
C ASP A 68 7.47 2.81 5.10
N ALA A 69 6.36 2.46 4.47
CA ALA A 69 6.19 1.18 3.81
C ALA A 69 7.13 0.99 2.61
N ALA A 70 7.45 2.06 1.86
CA ALA A 70 8.40 1.95 0.74
C ALA A 70 9.80 1.57 1.25
N THR A 71 10.23 2.19 2.34
CA THR A 71 11.52 1.91 2.97
C THR A 71 11.56 0.51 3.59
N ILE A 72 10.51 0.12 4.33
CA ILE A 72 10.41 -1.23 4.89
C ILE A 72 10.57 -2.29 3.79
N LEU A 73 9.86 -2.15 2.67
CA LEU A 73 9.88 -3.13 1.58
C LEU A 73 11.18 -3.14 0.76
N ARG A 74 11.91 -2.01 0.70
CA ARG A 74 13.21 -1.95 0.02
C ARG A 74 14.30 -2.69 0.80
N GLU A 75 14.26 -2.59 2.12
CA GLU A 75 15.24 -3.24 3.00
C GLU A 75 14.87 -4.71 3.31
N LEU A 76 13.61 -5.10 3.16
CA LEU A 76 13.17 -6.48 3.29
C LEU A 76 13.53 -7.32 2.04
N GLU A 77 14.17 -8.46 2.27
CA GLU A 77 14.49 -9.43 1.22
C GLU A 77 13.26 -10.30 0.84
N VAL A 78 12.30 -9.70 0.13
CA VAL A 78 11.09 -10.41 -0.31
C VAL A 78 11.45 -11.46 -1.37
N GLN A 79 11.36 -12.75 -1.00
CA GLN A 79 11.68 -13.85 -1.91
C GLN A 79 10.48 -14.31 -2.76
N HIS A 80 9.26 -14.23 -2.21
CA HIS A 80 8.08 -14.79 -2.85
C HIS A 80 7.68 -14.01 -4.12
N PRO A 81 7.51 -14.65 -5.30
CA PRO A 81 7.22 -13.96 -6.56
C PRO A 81 5.94 -13.12 -6.52
N ALA A 82 4.83 -13.64 -5.99
CA ALA A 82 3.59 -12.88 -5.87
C ALA A 82 3.73 -11.63 -4.97
N ALA A 83 4.46 -11.77 -3.86
CA ALA A 83 4.70 -10.65 -2.96
C ALA A 83 5.55 -9.56 -3.63
N LYS A 84 6.53 -9.94 -4.48
CA LYS A 84 7.29 -8.98 -5.30
C LYS A 84 6.40 -8.15 -6.22
N MET A 85 5.31 -8.71 -6.75
CA MET A 85 4.37 -7.94 -7.59
C MET A 85 3.69 -6.82 -6.79
N ILE A 86 3.32 -7.10 -5.54
CA ILE A 86 2.76 -6.10 -4.62
C ILE A 86 3.81 -5.03 -4.26
N VAL A 87 5.06 -5.43 -4.03
CA VAL A 87 6.19 -4.50 -3.80
C VAL A 87 6.45 -3.61 -5.03
N MET A 88 6.35 -4.14 -6.24
CA MET A 88 6.50 -3.33 -7.45
C MET A 88 5.38 -2.28 -7.57
N ALA A 89 4.14 -2.65 -7.21
CA ALA A 89 3.01 -1.71 -7.23
C ALA A 89 3.19 -0.57 -6.22
N SER A 90 3.71 -0.86 -5.03
CA SER A 90 4.03 0.16 -4.04
C SER A 90 5.18 1.07 -4.51
N HIS A 91 6.19 0.52 -5.17
CA HIS A 91 7.27 1.31 -5.77
C HIS A 91 6.78 2.22 -6.92
N MET A 92 5.81 1.76 -7.72
CA MET A 92 5.19 2.61 -8.75
C MET A 92 4.41 3.77 -8.13
N GLN A 93 3.70 3.54 -7.02
CA GLN A 93 2.98 4.60 -6.31
C GLN A 93 3.95 5.66 -5.77
N GLU A 94 5.06 5.22 -5.19
CA GLU A 94 6.14 6.08 -4.72
C GLU A 94 6.70 6.98 -5.84
N GLN A 95 6.91 6.43 -7.04
CA GLN A 95 7.44 7.20 -8.17
C GLN A 95 6.43 8.21 -8.74
N GLU A 96 5.14 7.87 -8.75
CA GLU A 96 4.09 8.74 -9.33
C GLU A 96 3.70 9.88 -8.41
N VAL A 97 3.45 9.57 -7.13
CA VAL A 97 2.84 10.50 -6.16
C VAL A 97 3.75 10.76 -4.97
N GLY A 98 4.61 9.81 -4.59
CA GLY A 98 5.44 9.88 -3.38
C GLY A 98 4.64 9.77 -2.07
N ASP A 99 3.38 9.35 -2.15
CA ASP A 99 2.54 9.10 -0.98
C ASP A 99 1.51 8.00 -1.30
N GLY A 100 0.90 7.42 -0.27
CA GLY A 100 -0.11 6.35 -0.40
C GLY A 100 0.49 4.97 -0.65
N THR A 101 1.80 4.81 -0.49
CA THR A 101 2.50 3.52 -0.65
C THR A 101 1.88 2.44 0.24
N ASN A 102 1.60 2.78 1.50
CA ASN A 102 1.00 1.83 2.44
C ASN A 102 -0.48 1.53 2.12
N PHE A 103 -1.22 2.49 1.54
CA PHE A 103 -2.57 2.26 1.05
C PHE A 103 -2.60 1.16 -0.02
N VAL A 104 -1.65 1.21 -0.99
CA VAL A 104 -1.56 0.20 -2.06
C VAL A 104 -1.37 -1.20 -1.49
N LEU A 105 -0.52 -1.36 -0.48
CA LEU A 105 -0.22 -2.64 0.15
C LEU A 105 -1.42 -3.20 0.91
N VAL A 106 -2.02 -2.38 1.78
CA VAL A 106 -3.17 -2.79 2.61
C VAL A 106 -4.36 -3.12 1.71
N PHE A 107 -4.64 -2.27 0.72
CA PHE A 107 -5.77 -2.48 -0.18
C PHE A 107 -5.56 -3.70 -1.09
N ALA A 108 -4.37 -3.90 -1.65
CA ALA A 108 -4.09 -5.10 -2.45
C ALA A 108 -4.18 -6.40 -1.61
N GLY A 109 -3.71 -6.37 -0.36
CA GLY A 109 -3.86 -7.49 0.57
C GLY A 109 -5.33 -7.80 0.87
N ALA A 110 -6.13 -6.77 1.13
CA ALA A 110 -7.57 -6.90 1.40
C ALA A 110 -8.34 -7.44 0.18
N LEU A 111 -7.99 -6.99 -1.04
CA LEU A 111 -8.57 -7.52 -2.28
C LEU A 111 -8.28 -9.01 -2.47
N LEU A 112 -7.07 -9.45 -2.17
CA LEU A 112 -6.66 -10.85 -2.27
C LEU A 112 -7.34 -11.72 -1.19
N GLU A 113 -7.50 -11.19 0.03
CA GLU A 113 -8.27 -11.84 1.10
C GLU A 113 -9.75 -11.99 0.73
N ALA A 114 -10.37 -10.93 0.20
CA ALA A 114 -11.75 -11.00 -0.25
C ALA A 114 -11.93 -11.93 -1.46
N ALA A 115 -10.91 -12.03 -2.33
CA ALA A 115 -10.90 -12.98 -3.45
C ALA A 115 -10.81 -14.43 -2.96
N GLU A 116 -9.99 -14.72 -1.95
CA GLU A 116 -9.88 -16.04 -1.33
C GLU A 116 -11.25 -16.57 -0.87
N GLU A 117 -12.06 -15.72 -0.23
CA GLU A 117 -13.41 -16.08 0.20
C GLU A 117 -14.31 -16.46 -0.97
N LEU A 118 -14.27 -15.69 -2.06
CA LEU A 118 -15.05 -15.97 -3.27
C LEU A 118 -14.65 -17.28 -3.94
N LEU A 119 -13.34 -17.56 -4.00
CA LEU A 119 -12.82 -18.82 -4.55
C LEU A 119 -13.26 -20.02 -3.71
N ARG A 120 -13.31 -19.89 -2.37
CA ARG A 120 -13.81 -20.93 -1.46
C ARG A 120 -15.31 -21.18 -1.62
N VAL A 121 -16.10 -20.15 -1.93
CA VAL A 121 -17.52 -20.26 -2.25
C VAL A 121 -17.75 -20.95 -3.60
N GLY A 122 -16.72 -21.01 -4.45
CA GLY A 122 -16.73 -21.72 -5.73
C GLY A 122 -16.79 -20.84 -6.97
N LEU A 123 -16.60 -19.52 -6.83
CA LEU A 123 -16.46 -18.65 -7.99
C LEU A 123 -15.13 -18.95 -8.70
N SER A 124 -15.12 -18.80 -10.03
CA SER A 124 -13.89 -18.94 -10.79
C SER A 124 -12.99 -17.71 -10.63
N VAL A 125 -11.67 -17.92 -10.77
CA VAL A 125 -10.68 -16.84 -10.72
C VAL A 125 -10.97 -15.76 -11.79
N SER A 126 -11.43 -16.19 -12.97
CA SER A 126 -11.79 -15.28 -14.07
C SER A 126 -12.93 -14.34 -13.70
N GLU A 127 -14.00 -14.86 -13.10
CA GLU A 127 -15.16 -14.04 -12.68
C GLU A 127 -14.78 -13.04 -11.58
N VAL A 128 -13.91 -13.44 -10.64
CA VAL A 128 -13.40 -12.53 -9.60
C VAL A 128 -12.60 -11.39 -10.22
N ILE A 129 -11.72 -11.70 -11.18
CA ILE A 129 -10.93 -10.69 -11.89
C ILE A 129 -11.83 -9.71 -12.65
N GLU A 130 -12.80 -10.22 -13.42
CA GLU A 130 -13.71 -9.38 -14.19
C GLU A 130 -14.52 -8.46 -13.28
N GLY A 131 -15.04 -8.98 -12.16
CA GLY A 131 -15.74 -8.17 -11.17
C GLY A 131 -14.87 -7.08 -10.55
N TYR A 132 -13.61 -7.37 -10.21
CA TYR A 132 -12.67 -6.38 -9.68
C TYR A 132 -12.30 -5.30 -10.71
N GLU A 133 -12.11 -5.68 -11.98
CA GLU A 133 -11.85 -4.71 -13.06
C GLU A 133 -13.06 -3.79 -13.31
N ILE A 134 -14.28 -4.33 -13.26
CA ILE A 134 -15.52 -3.55 -13.34
C ILE A 134 -15.62 -2.60 -12.15
N ALA A 135 -15.42 -3.10 -10.92
CA ALA A 135 -15.50 -2.29 -9.71
C ALA A 135 -14.44 -1.18 -9.67
N CYS A 136 -13.21 -1.45 -10.09
CA CYS A 136 -12.14 -0.45 -10.17
C CYS A 136 -12.46 0.65 -11.18
N ARG A 137 -12.98 0.31 -12.36
CA ARG A 137 -13.46 1.32 -13.31
C ARG A 137 -14.56 2.18 -12.70
N LYS A 138 -15.50 1.54 -11.99
CA LYS A 138 -16.57 2.27 -11.32
C LYS A 138 -16.05 3.19 -10.20
N ALA A 139 -15.06 2.75 -9.43
CA ALA A 139 -14.40 3.58 -8.43
C ALA A 139 -13.76 4.82 -9.06
N HIS A 140 -13.11 4.67 -10.23
CA HIS A 140 -12.54 5.81 -10.98
C HIS A 140 -13.59 6.76 -11.56
N GLU A 141 -14.79 6.29 -11.88
CA GLU A 141 -15.91 7.16 -12.27
C GLU A 141 -16.48 7.94 -11.07
N ILE A 142 -16.53 7.30 -9.89
CA ILE A 142 -17.12 7.89 -8.68
C ILE A 142 -16.15 8.90 -8.02
N LEU A 143 -14.86 8.58 -7.95
CA LEU A 143 -13.86 9.36 -7.21
C LEU A 143 -13.86 10.87 -7.57
N PRO A 144 -14.00 11.31 -8.84
CA PRO A 144 -14.10 12.74 -9.17
C PRO A 144 -15.29 13.46 -8.53
N SER A 145 -16.39 12.75 -8.24
CA SER A 145 -17.59 13.30 -7.60
C SER A 145 -17.44 13.50 -6.09
N LEU A 146 -16.37 12.96 -5.50
CA LEU A 146 -16.06 13.02 -4.06
C LEU A 146 -15.06 14.13 -3.72
N VAL A 147 -14.62 14.89 -4.72
CA VAL A 147 -13.69 16.01 -4.55
C VAL A 147 -14.37 17.10 -3.71
N CYS A 148 -13.78 17.42 -2.56
CA CYS A 148 -14.34 18.39 -1.61
C CYS A 148 -13.81 19.81 -1.86
N CYS A 149 -12.56 19.93 -2.28
CA CYS A 149 -11.95 21.22 -2.56
C CYS A 149 -10.85 21.12 -3.63
N SER A 150 -10.41 22.28 -4.10
CA SER A 150 -9.30 22.40 -5.03
C SER A 150 -8.36 23.50 -4.57
N ALA A 151 -7.05 23.27 -4.67
CA ALA A 151 -6.04 24.28 -4.39
C ALA A 151 -6.23 25.49 -5.32
N LYS A 152 -6.50 26.67 -4.74
CA LYS A 152 -6.72 27.90 -5.52
C LYS A 152 -5.39 28.47 -5.95
N ASN A 153 -4.53 28.79 -4.98
CA ASN A 153 -3.26 29.47 -5.22
C ASN A 153 -2.07 28.67 -4.67
N LEU A 154 -1.33 28.04 -5.57
CA LEU A 154 -0.10 27.30 -5.23
C LEU A 154 1.10 28.22 -4.93
N ARG A 155 0.92 29.55 -4.93
CA ARG A 155 1.92 30.52 -4.50
C ARG A 155 1.69 31.05 -3.10
N ASP A 156 0.52 30.78 -2.52
CA ASP A 156 0.27 31.16 -1.15
C ASP A 156 0.86 30.10 -0.22
N VAL A 157 1.79 30.54 0.64
CA VAL A 157 2.52 29.64 1.54
C VAL A 157 1.58 29.02 2.57
N ASP A 158 0.62 29.80 3.09
CA ASP A 158 -0.27 29.32 4.14
C ASP A 158 -1.31 28.33 3.58
N GLU A 159 -1.86 28.59 2.38
CA GLU A 159 -2.73 27.64 1.67
C GLU A 159 -1.96 26.33 1.39
N VAL A 160 -0.75 26.40 0.83
CA VAL A 160 0.05 25.20 0.53
C VAL A 160 0.43 24.45 1.81
N ALA A 161 0.81 25.15 2.88
CA ALA A 161 1.14 24.51 4.15
C ALA A 161 -0.05 23.73 4.72
N SER A 162 -1.28 24.24 4.59
CA SER A 162 -2.48 23.51 5.01
C SER A 162 -2.71 22.22 4.21
N LEU A 163 -2.31 22.18 2.94
CA LEU A 163 -2.44 21.01 2.06
C LEU A 163 -1.34 19.97 2.28
N LEU A 164 -0.13 20.42 2.64
CA LEU A 164 1.00 19.54 2.96
C LEU A 164 0.95 19.01 4.40
N HIS A 165 0.08 19.58 5.23
CA HIS A 165 -0.08 19.20 6.62
C HIS A 165 -0.35 17.69 6.76
N THR A 166 -1.24 17.14 5.95
CA THR A 166 -1.64 15.73 6.03
C THR A 166 -0.54 14.75 5.65
N SER A 167 0.19 15.02 4.56
CA SER A 167 1.27 14.15 4.11
C SER A 167 2.36 14.03 5.18
N VAL A 168 2.69 15.15 5.84
CA VAL A 168 3.68 15.18 6.92
C VAL A 168 3.15 14.58 8.21
N MET A 169 1.89 14.86 8.58
CA MET A 169 1.24 14.35 9.79
C MET A 169 1.27 12.82 9.88
N SER A 170 1.17 12.13 8.74
CA SER A 170 1.22 10.66 8.70
C SER A 170 2.58 10.04 9.11
N LYS A 171 3.66 10.84 9.13
CA LYS A 171 5.03 10.37 9.42
C LYS A 171 5.67 11.06 10.62
N GLN A 172 5.44 12.36 10.80
CA GLN A 172 6.01 13.16 11.87
C GLN A 172 4.90 13.87 12.66
N TYR A 173 4.29 13.13 13.59
CA TYR A 173 3.24 13.64 14.45
C TYR A 173 3.79 14.59 15.54
N GLY A 174 3.14 15.74 15.74
CA GLY A 174 3.50 16.81 16.66
C GLY A 174 4.41 17.91 16.08
N HIS A 175 4.99 17.70 14.89
CA HIS A 175 5.89 18.66 14.22
C HIS A 175 5.41 19.04 12.81
N GLU A 176 4.24 18.58 12.40
CA GLU A 176 3.69 18.71 11.06
C GLU A 176 3.47 20.16 10.65
N VAL A 177 2.94 21.02 11.53
CA VAL A 177 2.68 22.44 11.20
C VAL A 177 3.98 23.18 10.89
N PHE A 178 5.04 22.90 11.65
CA PHE A 178 6.35 23.52 11.46
C PHE A 178 7.00 23.04 10.15
N LEU A 179 7.06 21.72 9.94
CA LEU A 179 7.65 21.14 8.76
C LEU A 179 6.89 21.50 7.49
N ALA A 180 5.56 21.41 7.49
CA ALA A 180 4.72 21.75 6.34
C ALA A 180 4.92 23.21 5.89
N LYS A 181 5.06 24.15 6.85
CA LYS A 181 5.35 25.55 6.53
C LYS A 181 6.71 25.74 5.86
N LEU A 182 7.75 25.05 6.35
CA LEU A 182 9.09 25.13 5.75
C LEU A 182 9.11 24.52 4.35
N ILE A 183 8.47 23.36 4.16
CA ILE A 183 8.35 22.71 2.86
C ILE A 183 7.59 23.62 1.89
N ALA A 184 6.46 24.19 2.32
CA ALA A 184 5.67 25.11 1.52
C ALA A 184 6.49 26.34 1.08
N GLN A 185 7.25 26.94 1.99
CA GLN A 185 8.14 28.08 1.66
C GLN A 185 9.17 27.70 0.59
N ALA A 186 9.83 26.55 0.73
CA ALA A 186 10.79 26.06 -0.25
C ALA A 186 10.13 25.79 -1.61
N CYS A 187 9.01 25.05 -1.63
CA CYS A 187 8.26 24.72 -2.84
C CYS A 187 7.77 25.95 -3.59
N VAL A 188 7.16 26.91 -2.88
CA VAL A 188 6.64 28.17 -3.46
C VAL A 188 7.79 29.01 -4.02
N SER A 189 8.94 29.07 -3.35
CA SER A 189 10.09 29.86 -3.82
C SER A 189 10.70 29.34 -5.12
N ILE A 190 10.61 28.04 -5.37
CA ILE A 190 11.17 27.36 -6.54
C ILE A 190 10.13 27.19 -7.66
N PHE A 191 8.84 27.37 -7.34
CA PHE A 191 7.75 27.14 -8.28
C PHE A 191 7.84 28.07 -9.50
N PRO A 192 8.14 27.53 -10.71
CA PRO A 192 8.33 28.36 -11.90
C PRO A 192 7.00 28.73 -12.55
N ASP A 193 6.98 29.84 -13.29
CA ASP A 193 5.82 30.27 -14.10
C ASP A 193 5.44 29.24 -15.19
N SER A 194 6.39 28.39 -15.59
CA SER A 194 6.19 27.31 -16.58
C SER A 194 5.31 26.17 -16.09
N GLY A 195 5.03 26.08 -14.79
CA GLY A 195 4.20 25.03 -14.19
C GLY A 195 4.89 23.66 -14.04
N HIS A 196 6.09 23.47 -14.61
CA HIS A 196 6.87 22.24 -14.44
C HIS A 196 7.69 22.28 -13.15
N PHE A 197 7.19 21.63 -12.12
CA PHE A 197 7.89 21.49 -10.85
C PHE A 197 8.82 20.27 -10.86
N ASN A 198 10.12 20.50 -10.65
CA ASN A 198 11.11 19.44 -10.49
C ASN A 198 11.50 19.30 -9.01
N VAL A 199 11.32 18.11 -8.46
CA VAL A 199 11.64 17.74 -7.08
C VAL A 199 13.14 17.88 -6.80
N ASP A 200 13.99 17.60 -7.80
CA ASP A 200 15.46 17.64 -7.66
C ASP A 200 16.04 19.02 -7.35
N ASN A 201 15.25 20.08 -7.57
CA ASN A 201 15.64 21.46 -7.27
C ASN A 201 15.56 21.77 -5.77
N ILE A 202 14.86 20.95 -4.99
CA ILE A 202 14.83 21.04 -3.54
C ILE A 202 15.86 20.09 -2.98
N ARG A 203 16.73 20.61 -2.12
CA ARG A 203 17.76 19.84 -1.43
C ARG A 203 17.50 19.91 0.06
N VAL A 204 17.40 18.76 0.69
CA VAL A 204 17.32 18.64 2.15
C VAL A 204 18.74 18.50 2.68
N CYS A 205 19.14 19.39 3.58
CA CYS A 205 20.42 19.28 4.30
C CYS A 205 20.12 18.92 5.75
N LYS A 206 20.51 17.71 6.16
CA LYS A 206 20.33 17.24 7.53
C LYS A 206 21.39 17.86 8.44
N ILE A 207 20.97 18.62 9.43
CA ILE A 207 21.83 19.04 10.55
C ILE A 207 21.63 18.04 11.68
N LEU A 208 22.66 17.24 11.95
CA LEU A 208 22.62 16.20 12.98
C LEU A 208 22.52 16.86 14.37
N GLY A 209 21.34 16.79 14.98
CA GLY A 209 21.08 17.26 16.34
C GLY A 209 20.53 16.19 17.30
N SER A 210 20.13 15.03 16.77
CA SER A 210 19.52 13.91 17.51
C SER A 210 20.04 12.59 16.95
N THR A 211 19.25 11.52 16.97
CA THR A 211 19.61 10.22 16.38
C THR A 211 19.47 10.24 14.85
N ASP A 212 20.38 9.52 14.17
CA ASP A 212 20.35 9.39 12.70
C ASP A 212 19.01 8.83 12.20
N ASN A 213 18.46 7.84 12.91
CA ASN A 213 17.18 7.21 12.55
C ASN A 213 16.02 8.22 12.52
N LEU A 214 15.94 9.11 13.51
CA LEU A 214 14.88 10.12 13.55
C LEU A 214 15.05 11.12 12.40
N MET A 215 16.30 11.52 12.13
CA MET A 215 16.59 12.48 11.06
C MET A 215 16.30 11.90 9.68
N ASP A 216 16.53 10.61 9.47
CA ASP A 216 16.19 9.89 8.25
C ASP A 216 14.66 9.81 8.03
N ASP A 217 13.85 9.73 9.08
CA ASP A 217 12.38 9.76 8.95
C ASP A 217 11.84 11.18 8.71
N VAL A 218 12.48 12.20 9.28
CA VAL A 218 12.16 13.60 8.98
C VAL A 218 12.47 13.94 7.52
N GLU A 219 13.62 13.50 7.00
CA GLU A 219 13.98 13.68 5.58
C GLU A 219 12.94 13.05 4.66
N ARG A 220 12.50 11.82 4.95
CA ARG A 220 11.42 11.17 4.19
C ARG A 220 10.12 11.98 4.22
N ALA A 221 9.69 12.42 5.40
CA ALA A 221 8.47 13.24 5.51
C ALA A 221 8.56 14.56 4.70
N VAL A 222 9.76 15.13 4.59
CA VAL A 222 10.01 16.30 3.73
C VAL A 222 9.89 15.93 2.25
N ASP A 223 10.54 14.85 1.80
CA ASP A 223 10.47 14.39 0.42
C ASP A 223 9.02 14.08 -0.01
N ASP A 224 8.22 13.47 0.87
CA ASP A 224 6.81 13.15 0.59
C ASP A 224 5.95 14.41 0.52
N GLY A 225 6.22 15.41 1.36
CA GLY A 225 5.61 16.72 1.26
C GLY A 225 5.93 17.42 -0.06
N VAL A 226 7.19 17.34 -0.52
CA VAL A 226 7.60 17.90 -1.82
C VAL A 226 6.92 17.15 -2.98
N ASN A 227 6.83 15.83 -2.91
CA ASN A 227 6.14 15.03 -3.91
C ASN A 227 4.63 15.31 -3.93
N THR A 228 4.01 15.52 -2.77
CA THR A 228 2.62 15.96 -2.67
C THR A 228 2.42 17.32 -3.33
N PHE A 229 3.34 18.27 -3.13
CA PHE A 229 3.32 19.55 -3.83
C PHE A 229 3.45 19.36 -5.36
N LYS A 230 4.37 18.50 -5.81
CA LYS A 230 4.51 18.15 -7.24
C LYS A 230 3.19 17.63 -7.82
N VAL A 231 2.46 16.79 -7.09
CA VAL A 231 1.13 16.32 -7.49
C VAL A 231 0.14 17.48 -7.58
N LEU A 232 0.12 18.36 -6.59
CA LEU A 232 -0.76 19.55 -6.59
C LEU A 232 -0.51 20.49 -7.78
N THR A 233 0.73 20.58 -8.27
CA THR A 233 1.03 21.36 -9.49
C THR A 233 0.38 20.80 -10.76
N ARG A 234 0.14 19.48 -10.80
CA ARG A 234 -0.49 18.78 -11.93
C ARG A 234 -2.00 18.68 -11.77
N ASP A 235 -2.47 18.35 -10.58
CA ASP A 235 -3.87 18.18 -10.26
C ASP A 235 -4.19 18.80 -8.89
N LYS A 236 -5.06 19.81 -8.91
CA LYS A 236 -5.41 20.61 -7.73
C LYS A 236 -6.51 19.98 -6.90
N ARG A 237 -7.13 18.87 -7.35
CA ARG A 237 -8.29 18.26 -6.70
C ARG A 237 -7.89 17.50 -5.43
N LEU A 238 -8.68 17.68 -4.39
CA LEU A 238 -8.48 17.08 -3.06
C LEU A 238 -9.73 16.34 -2.61
N VAL A 239 -9.52 15.23 -1.92
CA VAL A 239 -10.59 14.37 -1.39
C VAL A 239 -10.44 14.27 0.13
N PRO A 240 -11.54 14.09 0.88
CA PRO A 240 -11.46 13.96 2.33
C PRO A 240 -10.71 12.68 2.71
N GLY A 241 -9.69 12.81 3.56
CA GLY A 241 -8.85 11.71 4.02
C GLY A 241 -9.51 10.91 5.15
N GLY A 242 -8.70 10.25 5.98
CA GLY A 242 -9.17 9.64 7.24
C GLY A 242 -10.21 8.52 7.08
N GLY A 243 -10.27 7.86 5.91
CA GLY A 243 -11.25 6.81 5.63
C GLY A 243 -12.58 7.31 5.04
N ALA A 244 -12.80 8.62 4.92
CA ALA A 244 -14.04 9.19 4.41
C ALA A 244 -14.28 8.80 2.94
N THR A 245 -13.26 9.01 2.09
CA THR A 245 -13.32 8.65 0.67
C THR A 245 -13.53 7.15 0.49
N GLU A 246 -12.88 6.32 1.29
CA GLU A 246 -12.95 4.86 1.20
C GLU A 246 -14.34 4.32 1.56
N ILE A 247 -14.95 4.83 2.64
CA ILE A 247 -16.32 4.45 3.03
C ILE A 247 -17.34 4.91 1.99
N GLU A 248 -17.20 6.11 1.45
CA GLU A 248 -18.11 6.61 0.41
C GLU A 248 -18.00 5.81 -0.88
N LEU A 249 -16.78 5.44 -1.30
CA LEU A 249 -16.56 4.53 -2.42
C LEU A 249 -17.15 3.14 -2.14
N ALA A 250 -16.91 2.57 -0.95
CA ALA A 250 -17.44 1.26 -0.56
C ALA A 250 -18.98 1.24 -0.63
N LYS A 251 -19.64 2.28 -0.10
CA LYS A 251 -21.09 2.45 -0.18
C LYS A 251 -21.58 2.48 -1.63
N GLN A 252 -21.02 3.36 -2.47
CA GLN A 252 -21.50 3.53 -3.84
C GLN A 252 -21.21 2.33 -4.74
N ILE A 253 -20.05 1.68 -4.58
CA ILE A 253 -19.69 0.47 -5.35
C ILE A 253 -20.57 -0.71 -4.91
N THR A 254 -20.91 -0.81 -3.62
CA THR A 254 -21.85 -1.83 -3.12
C THR A 254 -23.23 -1.66 -3.75
N SER A 255 -23.76 -0.43 -3.78
CA SER A 255 -25.03 -0.13 -4.47
C SER A 255 -24.96 -0.42 -5.97
N TYR A 256 -23.83 -0.13 -6.62
CA TYR A 256 -23.62 -0.49 -8.02
C TYR A 256 -23.63 -2.02 -8.23
N GLY A 257 -23.00 -2.78 -7.33
CA GLY A 257 -23.02 -4.24 -7.35
C GLY A 257 -24.43 -4.84 -7.32
N GLU A 258 -25.40 -4.18 -6.67
CA GLU A 258 -26.81 -4.61 -6.68
C GLU A 258 -27.52 -4.35 -8.01
N THR A 259 -27.04 -3.40 -8.80
CA THR A 259 -27.58 -3.10 -10.13
C THR A 259 -27.04 -4.03 -11.22
N CYS A 260 -25.89 -4.67 -10.97
CA CYS A 260 -25.27 -5.59 -11.91
C CYS A 260 -25.88 -6.99 -11.78
N PRO A 261 -26.50 -7.55 -12.84
CA PRO A 261 -26.90 -8.94 -12.84
C PRO A 261 -25.65 -9.84 -12.99
N GLY A 262 -25.78 -11.12 -12.61
CA GLY A 262 -24.73 -12.12 -12.83
C GLY A 262 -23.95 -12.50 -11.58
N LEU A 263 -22.82 -13.16 -11.79
CA LEU A 263 -21.92 -13.61 -10.73
C LEU A 263 -20.90 -12.53 -10.36
N GLU A 264 -20.64 -11.56 -11.24
CA GLU A 264 -19.72 -10.45 -10.96
C GLU A 264 -20.20 -9.58 -9.79
N GLN A 265 -21.51 -9.55 -9.49
CA GLN A 265 -22.05 -8.79 -8.36
C GLN A 265 -21.36 -9.13 -7.02
N TYR A 266 -21.00 -10.40 -6.82
CA TYR A 266 -20.36 -10.85 -5.58
C TYR A 266 -18.93 -10.30 -5.48
N ALA A 267 -18.19 -10.34 -6.60
CA ALA A 267 -16.85 -9.77 -6.70
C ALA A 267 -16.86 -8.24 -6.56
N ILE A 268 -17.84 -7.55 -7.15
CA ILE A 268 -18.00 -6.09 -7.01
C ILE A 268 -18.27 -5.71 -5.56
N LYS A 269 -19.16 -6.43 -4.86
CA LYS A 269 -19.44 -6.20 -3.43
C LYS A 269 -18.22 -6.48 -2.55
N LYS A 270 -17.47 -7.55 -2.83
CA LYS A 270 -16.23 -7.87 -2.11
C LYS A 270 -15.10 -6.86 -2.37
N PHE A 271 -15.03 -6.27 -3.56
CA PHE A 271 -14.14 -5.15 -3.85
C PHE A 271 -14.47 -3.93 -2.98
N ALA A 272 -15.76 -3.63 -2.82
CA ALA A 272 -16.20 -2.54 -1.95
C ALA A 272 -15.88 -2.82 -0.47
N GLU A 273 -16.11 -4.03 0.01
CA GLU A 273 -15.74 -4.46 1.36
C GLU A 273 -14.24 -4.34 1.63
N ALA A 274 -13.39 -4.61 0.62
CA ALA A 274 -11.95 -4.47 0.75
C ALA A 274 -11.50 -3.01 1.00
N LEU A 275 -12.27 -2.01 0.57
CA LEU A 275 -11.98 -0.60 0.88
C LEU A 275 -12.13 -0.29 2.37
N GLU A 276 -12.96 -1.05 3.10
CA GLU A 276 -13.12 -0.90 4.56
C GLU A 276 -11.83 -1.25 5.32
N ALA A 277 -10.91 -2.00 4.72
CA ALA A 277 -9.64 -2.36 5.34
C ALA A 277 -8.80 -1.14 5.73
N ILE A 278 -8.97 -0.02 5.01
CA ILE A 278 -8.23 1.23 5.23
C ILE A 278 -8.69 1.94 6.52
N PRO A 279 -9.98 2.34 6.68
CA PRO A 279 -10.47 2.88 7.95
C PRO A 279 -10.35 1.87 9.09
N ARG A 280 -10.45 0.57 8.81
CA ARG A 280 -10.20 -0.50 9.80
C ARG A 280 -8.77 -0.46 10.32
N ALA A 281 -7.77 -0.33 9.43
CA ALA A 281 -6.37 -0.20 9.82
C ALA A 281 -6.13 1.05 10.67
N LEU A 282 -6.73 2.18 10.30
CA LEU A 282 -6.59 3.43 11.05
C LEU A 282 -7.21 3.33 12.46
N ALA A 283 -8.37 2.68 12.57
CA ALA A 283 -9.05 2.43 13.84
C ALA A 283 -8.23 1.52 14.77
N GLU A 284 -7.76 0.39 14.24
CA GLU A 284 -6.96 -0.58 15.01
C GLU A 284 -5.65 0.03 15.51
N ASN A 285 -4.96 0.81 14.67
CA ASN A 285 -3.72 1.49 15.06
C ASN A 285 -3.95 2.60 16.10
N SER A 286 -5.18 3.11 16.21
CA SER A 286 -5.56 4.10 17.21
C SER A 286 -6.16 3.47 18.47
N GLY A 287 -6.18 2.12 18.58
CA GLY A 287 -6.76 1.41 19.72
C GLY A 287 -8.29 1.42 19.78
N VAL A 288 -8.94 1.85 18.70
CA VAL A 288 -10.40 1.97 18.61
C VAL A 288 -10.99 0.68 18.02
N LYS A 289 -12.15 0.26 18.53
CA LYS A 289 -12.83 -0.94 18.02
C LYS A 289 -13.34 -0.72 16.59
N ALA A 290 -12.67 -1.34 15.62
CA ALA A 290 -12.92 -1.08 14.21
C ALA A 290 -14.37 -1.33 13.74
N ASN A 291 -15.03 -2.39 14.25
CA ASN A 291 -16.41 -2.68 13.86
C ASN A 291 -17.40 -1.58 14.28
N GLU A 292 -17.16 -0.92 15.41
CA GLU A 292 -18.04 0.14 15.92
C GLU A 292 -17.87 1.42 15.11
N VAL A 293 -16.62 1.80 14.81
CA VAL A 293 -16.36 3.01 14.01
C VAL A 293 -16.78 2.85 12.56
N ILE A 294 -16.58 1.68 11.94
CA ILE A 294 -17.04 1.43 10.57
C ILE A 294 -18.57 1.54 10.49
N SER A 295 -19.28 0.91 11.44
CA SER A 295 -20.75 1.03 11.50
C SER A 295 -21.22 2.48 11.66
N LYS A 296 -20.52 3.26 12.48
CA LYS A 296 -20.84 4.67 12.72
C LYS A 296 -20.54 5.54 11.48
N LEU A 297 -19.43 5.30 10.80
CA LEU A 297 -19.09 5.96 9.55
C LEU A 297 -20.16 5.68 8.50
N TYR A 298 -20.56 4.42 8.29
CA TYR A 298 -21.63 4.09 7.35
C TYR A 298 -22.94 4.80 7.66
N ALA A 299 -23.34 4.89 8.92
CA ALA A 299 -24.56 5.60 9.30
C ALA A 299 -24.52 7.07 8.90
N VAL A 300 -23.41 7.77 9.19
CA VAL A 300 -23.27 9.19 8.86
C VAL A 300 -23.14 9.42 7.34
N HIS A 301 -22.47 8.52 6.64
CA HIS A 301 -22.40 8.56 5.17
C HIS A 301 -23.75 8.25 4.51
N GLN A 302 -24.62 7.45 5.13
CA GLN A 302 -25.99 7.23 4.64
C GLN A 302 -26.82 8.51 4.70
N GLU A 303 -26.61 9.37 5.69
CA GLU A 303 -27.25 10.69 5.81
C GLU A 303 -26.77 11.70 4.76
N GLY A 304 -25.73 11.37 3.97
CA GLY A 304 -25.23 12.19 2.87
C GLY A 304 -23.95 12.99 3.20
N ASN A 305 -23.40 12.82 4.39
CA ASN A 305 -22.20 13.51 4.84
C ASN A 305 -20.93 12.79 4.35
N LYS A 306 -20.45 13.15 3.15
CA LYS A 306 -19.31 12.50 2.47
C LYS A 306 -17.94 12.87 3.04
N ASN A 307 -17.85 13.99 3.75
CA ASN A 307 -16.60 14.52 4.29
C ASN A 307 -16.22 13.90 5.64
N VAL A 308 -17.12 13.11 6.24
CA VAL A 308 -16.92 12.59 7.58
C VAL A 308 -15.96 11.42 7.55
N GLY A 309 -14.91 11.48 8.37
CA GLY A 309 -13.90 10.44 8.50
C GLY A 309 -13.72 10.01 9.95
N LEU A 310 -12.76 9.13 10.17
CA LEU A 310 -12.41 8.66 11.50
C LEU A 310 -11.63 9.73 12.26
N ASP A 311 -12.05 10.01 13.48
CA ASP A 311 -11.29 10.85 14.41
C ASP A 311 -10.32 9.98 15.22
N ILE A 312 -9.03 10.17 14.99
CA ILE A 312 -7.94 9.44 15.63
C ILE A 312 -7.53 10.00 16.99
N GLU A 313 -7.90 11.26 17.28
CA GLU A 313 -7.51 11.95 18.52
C GLU A 313 -8.47 11.60 19.66
N ALA A 314 -9.68 11.15 19.31
CA ALA A 314 -10.68 10.74 20.27
C ALA A 314 -10.35 9.36 20.87
N GLU A 315 -10.39 9.26 22.20
CA GLU A 315 -10.25 7.98 22.93
C GLU A 315 -11.44 7.02 22.66
N VAL A 316 -12.56 7.56 22.18
CA VAL A 316 -13.77 6.82 21.85
C VAL A 316 -13.99 6.77 20.34
N PRO A 317 -14.70 5.76 19.80
CA PRO A 317 -15.08 5.70 18.38
C PRO A 317 -15.87 6.95 17.94
N ALA A 318 -15.15 7.95 17.46
CA ALA A 318 -15.69 9.23 17.02
C ALA A 318 -15.44 9.43 15.53
N VAL A 319 -16.31 10.24 14.94
CA VAL A 319 -16.25 10.62 13.53
C VAL A 319 -16.26 12.13 13.49
N LYS A 320 -15.51 12.71 12.54
CA LYS A 320 -15.30 14.14 12.43
C LYS A 320 -15.32 14.54 10.96
N ASP A 321 -15.72 15.76 10.65
CA ASP A 321 -15.61 16.28 9.30
C ASP A 321 -14.13 16.51 8.95
N MET A 322 -13.63 15.78 7.95
CA MET A 322 -12.23 15.82 7.54
C MET A 322 -11.88 17.10 6.79
N LEU A 323 -12.84 17.76 6.15
CA LEU A 323 -12.63 19.06 5.52
C LEU A 323 -12.44 20.13 6.59
N GLU A 324 -13.25 20.12 7.65
CA GLU A 324 -13.09 21.04 8.78
C GLU A 324 -11.81 20.75 9.59
N ALA A 325 -11.44 19.47 9.71
CA ALA A 325 -10.19 19.07 10.34
C ALA A 325 -8.94 19.36 9.49
N GLY A 326 -9.09 19.76 8.22
CA GLY A 326 -7.98 19.95 7.29
C GLY A 326 -7.29 18.65 6.87
N VAL A 327 -7.92 17.49 7.09
CA VAL A 327 -7.38 16.18 6.74
C VAL A 327 -7.80 15.81 5.31
N LEU A 328 -7.00 16.28 4.35
CA LEU A 328 -7.24 16.10 2.92
C LEU A 328 -6.14 15.28 2.24
N ASP A 329 -6.55 14.39 1.34
CA ASP A 329 -5.66 13.62 0.49
C ASP A 329 -5.74 14.14 -0.96
N THR A 330 -4.67 13.92 -1.74
CA THR A 330 -4.70 14.25 -3.18
C THR A 330 -5.60 13.29 -3.95
N TYR A 331 -6.47 13.83 -4.80
CA TYR A 331 -7.32 13.02 -5.69
C TYR A 331 -6.46 12.07 -6.53
N LEU A 332 -5.38 12.60 -7.11
CA LEU A 332 -4.51 11.84 -8.01
C LEU A 332 -3.77 10.72 -7.26
N GLY A 333 -3.42 10.95 -6.00
CA GLY A 333 -2.88 9.95 -5.09
C GLY A 333 -3.79 8.74 -4.96
N LYS A 334 -5.05 8.96 -4.58
CA LYS A 334 -6.06 7.88 -4.46
C LYS A 334 -6.35 7.20 -5.80
N TYR A 335 -6.44 7.98 -6.88
CA TYR A 335 -6.71 7.46 -8.21
C TYR A 335 -5.68 6.40 -8.64
N TRP A 336 -4.39 6.73 -8.51
CA TRP A 336 -3.30 5.81 -8.83
C TRP A 336 -3.22 4.66 -7.84
N ALA A 337 -3.40 4.93 -6.54
CA ALA A 337 -3.29 3.90 -5.52
C ALA A 337 -4.33 2.78 -5.71
N ILE A 338 -5.60 3.13 -5.97
CA ILE A 338 -6.66 2.16 -6.28
C ILE A 338 -6.34 1.37 -7.55
N LYS A 339 -5.84 2.06 -8.59
CA LYS A 339 -5.51 1.44 -9.88
C LYS A 339 -4.35 0.45 -9.76
N LEU A 340 -3.25 0.85 -9.12
CA LEU A 340 -2.05 0.06 -8.96
C LEU A 340 -2.30 -1.14 -8.06
N ALA A 341 -3.00 -0.96 -6.93
CA ALA A 341 -3.38 -2.05 -6.03
C ALA A 341 -4.26 -3.09 -6.74
N THR A 342 -5.27 -2.64 -7.49
CA THR A 342 -6.16 -3.54 -8.23
C THR A 342 -5.40 -4.31 -9.30
N ASN A 343 -4.57 -3.62 -10.10
CA ASN A 343 -3.78 -4.27 -11.14
C ASN A 343 -2.80 -5.30 -10.55
N ALA A 344 -2.19 -4.99 -9.41
CA ALA A 344 -1.28 -5.90 -8.71
C ALA A 344 -2.03 -7.15 -8.22
N ALA A 345 -3.18 -6.97 -7.54
CA ALA A 345 -4.01 -8.07 -7.06
C ALA A 345 -4.52 -8.94 -8.22
N VAL A 346 -5.04 -8.34 -9.28
CA VAL A 346 -5.48 -9.06 -10.50
C VAL A 346 -4.33 -9.84 -11.12
N THR A 347 -3.13 -9.25 -11.23
CA THR A 347 -1.97 -9.93 -11.79
C THR A 347 -1.57 -11.13 -10.94
N VAL A 348 -1.61 -11.01 -9.61
CA VAL A 348 -1.35 -12.13 -8.69
C VAL A 348 -2.39 -13.25 -8.86
N LEU A 349 -3.68 -12.91 -8.98
CA LEU A 349 -4.75 -13.89 -9.17
C LEU A 349 -4.66 -14.63 -10.52
N ARG A 350 -4.17 -13.96 -11.57
CA ARG A 350 -3.97 -14.58 -12.90
C ARG A 350 -2.88 -15.66 -12.91
N VAL A 351 -2.00 -15.71 -11.91
CA VAL A 351 -0.92 -16.70 -11.85
C VAL A 351 -1.43 -17.99 -11.24
N ASP A 352 -1.70 -18.99 -12.09
CA ASP A 352 -2.13 -20.34 -11.70
C ASP A 352 -0.96 -21.33 -11.53
N GLN A 353 0.22 -20.99 -12.04
CA GLN A 353 1.42 -21.83 -12.00
C GLN A 353 2.67 -21.02 -11.64
N ILE A 354 3.48 -21.56 -10.72
CA ILE A 354 4.73 -20.98 -10.28
C ILE A 354 5.85 -22.00 -10.50
N ILE A 355 6.84 -21.62 -11.30
CA ILE A 355 8.05 -22.40 -11.54
C ILE A 355 9.21 -21.67 -10.87
N MET A 356 9.76 -22.26 -9.82
CA MET A 356 10.94 -21.72 -9.13
C MET A 356 12.16 -22.56 -9.48
N ALA A 357 13.13 -21.94 -10.15
CA ALA A 357 14.46 -22.52 -10.30
C ALA A 357 15.19 -22.53 -8.95
N LYS A 358 16.08 -23.52 -8.76
CA LYS A 358 17.00 -23.51 -7.62
C LYS A 358 17.81 -22.21 -7.66
N PRO A 359 17.90 -21.44 -6.56
CA PRO A 359 18.79 -20.30 -6.48
C PRO A 359 20.19 -20.78 -6.88
N ALA A 360 20.87 -20.05 -7.77
CA ALA A 360 22.25 -20.35 -8.09
C ALA A 360 23.03 -20.28 -6.78
N GLY A 361 23.47 -21.43 -6.26
CA GLY A 361 24.37 -21.46 -5.13
C GLY A 361 25.59 -20.68 -5.56
N GLY A 362 25.85 -19.54 -4.92
CA GLY A 362 27.12 -18.85 -5.06
C GLY A 362 28.27 -19.84 -4.82
N PRO A 363 29.49 -19.55 -5.28
CA PRO A 363 30.63 -20.42 -5.03
C PRO A 363 30.65 -20.81 -3.55
N LYS A 364 30.65 -22.12 -3.26
CA LYS A 364 30.82 -22.57 -1.87
C LYS A 364 32.04 -21.83 -1.31
N PRO A 365 31.93 -21.11 -0.18
CA PRO A 365 33.10 -20.54 0.44
C PRO A 365 34.13 -21.68 0.59
N PRO A 366 35.40 -21.47 0.19
CA PRO A 366 36.39 -22.51 0.23
C PRO A 366 36.38 -23.10 1.63
N SER A 367 36.01 -24.38 1.74
CA SER A 367 36.20 -25.13 2.96
C SER A 367 37.67 -24.99 3.30
N GLY A 368 37.97 -24.29 4.39
CA GLY A 368 39.33 -24.14 4.89
C GLY A 368 40.01 -25.50 4.81
N LYS A 369 41.21 -25.53 4.21
CA LYS A 369 42.07 -26.70 4.26
C LYS A 369 42.08 -27.18 5.71
N LYS A 370 41.69 -28.43 5.95
CA LYS A 370 42.09 -29.12 7.18
C LYS A 370 43.59 -28.89 7.32
N ASP A 371 44.03 -28.29 8.40
CA ASP A 371 45.44 -28.19 8.74
C ASP A 371 46.00 -29.63 8.78
N TRP A 372 47.02 -29.88 7.96
CA TRP A 372 47.72 -31.18 7.85
C TRP A 372 48.96 -31.22 8.77
N ASP A 373 48.97 -30.43 9.85
CA ASP A 373 50.12 -30.27 10.75
C ASP A 373 49.79 -30.73 12.18
N ASP A 374 49.31 -31.97 12.34
CA ASP A 374 49.14 -32.59 13.66
C ASP A 374 49.62 -34.06 13.71
N ASP A 375 50.57 -34.45 12.84
CA ASP A 375 51.17 -35.80 12.82
C ASP A 375 52.71 -35.76 12.78
N GLN A 376 53.36 -34.89 13.58
CA GLN A 376 54.78 -35.07 13.95
C GLN A 376 55.03 -34.60 15.39
N ASN A 377 54.82 -35.49 16.36
CA ASN A 377 55.61 -35.61 17.59
C ASN A 377 55.22 -36.92 18.29
N ASP A 378 55.82 -38.03 17.83
CA ASP A 378 56.07 -39.24 18.63
C ASP A 378 57.56 -39.30 18.97
#